data_AF-A0A950NDL8-F1
#
_entry.id   AF-A0A950NDL8-F1
#
_cell.length_a   1.000
_cell.length_b   1.000
_cell.length_c   1.000
_cell.angle_alpha   90.00
_cell.angle_beta   90.00
_cell.angle_gamma   90.00
#
_symmetry.space_group_name_H-M   'P 1'
#
loop_
_entity.id
_entity.type
_entity.pdbx_description
1 polymer ?
#
loop_
_entity_poly.entity_id
_entity_poly.type
_entity_poly.pdbx_seq_one_letter_code
_entity_poly.pdbx_strand_id
1 'polypeptide(L)'
;MAERCPVCSILLRPARHPRPPTCERSACIQEYRRRIQEVPGARPCPVCGRRIDPDVPGESCGDVYCREELGSRLDRMRREQERREKKDATALQVEAELRRSGEFAGGLVTAALPAHDRPLEAQHPSRRTLFAERLAGIVEDAAADPEGPTGDPTSPEAPTGPADVLARAACASCRGHCCRHGADHAFLRPATLRRYLKTHPEETPAQALQSYLRRIPADAVAGSCLYHGRQGCTLPRGMRSDVCNRYLCEDLERLQKTVAAREGAPPIVAVGFDEDRLVRVSLLGADGVRTLSEGPPSTGTAPAAP
;
A
#
# COMPACT_ATOMS: atom_id res chain seq x y z
N MET A 1 -0.61 -31.95 -28.31
CA MET A 1 -0.81 -33.09 -27.40
C MET A 1 -1.49 -32.59 -26.14
N ALA A 2 -2.52 -33.26 -25.64
CA ALA A 2 -3.19 -32.85 -24.40
C ALA A 2 -2.33 -33.28 -23.21
N GLU A 3 -1.79 -32.30 -22.48
CA GLU A 3 -1.05 -32.55 -21.24
C GLU A 3 -1.99 -33.00 -20.13
N ARG A 4 -1.50 -33.81 -19.19
CA ARG A 4 -2.26 -34.23 -17.99
C ARG A 4 -1.54 -33.78 -16.73
N CYS A 5 -2.29 -33.52 -15.67
CA CYS A 5 -1.73 -33.23 -14.35
C CYS A 5 -0.89 -34.43 -13.88
N PRO A 6 0.38 -34.26 -13.47
CA PRO A 6 1.24 -35.35 -13.01
C PRO A 6 0.85 -35.90 -11.63
N VAL A 7 -0.12 -35.27 -10.95
CA VAL A 7 -0.62 -35.69 -9.64
C VAL A 7 -1.94 -36.45 -9.75
N CYS A 8 -2.92 -35.92 -10.49
CA CYS A 8 -4.27 -36.48 -10.54
C CYS A 8 -4.74 -36.87 -11.95
N SER A 9 -3.85 -36.79 -12.95
CA SER A 9 -4.07 -37.23 -14.33
C SER A 9 -5.20 -36.55 -15.12
N ILE A 10 -5.85 -35.53 -14.56
CA ILE A 10 -6.88 -34.76 -15.26
C ILE A 10 -6.29 -34.01 -16.46
N LEU A 11 -7.09 -33.86 -17.52
CA LEU A 11 -6.67 -33.20 -18.74
C LEU A 11 -6.45 -31.71 -18.50
N LEU A 12 -5.27 -31.28 -18.92
CA LEU A 12 -4.73 -29.94 -18.93
C LEU A 12 -5.48 -29.02 -19.91
N ARG A 13 -6.16 -27.91 -19.52
CA ARG A 13 -6.69 -26.94 -20.53
C ARG A 13 -5.61 -26.45 -21.51
N PRO A 14 -5.79 -26.44 -22.83
CA PRO A 14 -4.78 -25.90 -23.74
C PRO A 14 -4.44 -24.44 -23.38
N ALA A 15 -3.15 -24.08 -23.41
CA ALA A 15 -2.67 -22.73 -23.11
C ALA A 15 -1.67 -22.25 -24.16
N ARG A 16 -1.67 -20.95 -24.44
CA ARG A 16 -0.72 -20.31 -25.37
C ARG A 16 0.65 -20.02 -24.73
N HIS A 17 0.75 -20.14 -23.41
CA HIS A 17 1.94 -19.88 -22.62
C HIS A 17 2.27 -21.08 -21.72
N PRO A 18 3.54 -21.25 -21.30
CA PRO A 18 3.93 -22.26 -20.32
C PRO A 18 3.15 -22.04 -19.03
N ARG A 19 2.43 -23.06 -18.62
CA ARG A 19 1.56 -23.02 -17.45
C ARG A 19 2.09 -23.89 -16.32
N PRO A 20 1.53 -23.75 -15.10
CA PRO A 20 1.68 -24.76 -14.06
C PRO A 20 1.45 -26.17 -14.61
N PRO A 21 2.32 -27.14 -14.28
CA PRO A 21 2.16 -28.51 -14.76
C PRO A 21 0.95 -29.22 -14.10
N THR A 22 0.25 -28.59 -13.16
CA THR A 22 -0.84 -29.18 -12.36
C THR A 22 -2.19 -28.52 -12.65
N CYS A 23 -3.28 -29.17 -12.23
CA CYS A 23 -4.67 -28.77 -12.52
C CYS A 23 -5.23 -27.65 -11.62
N GLU A 24 -4.38 -26.75 -11.13
CA GLU A 24 -4.70 -25.62 -10.24
C GLU A 24 -5.32 -25.97 -8.87
N ARG A 25 -5.72 -27.22 -8.63
CA ARG A 25 -6.14 -27.69 -7.30
C ARG A 25 -4.99 -27.54 -6.31
N SER A 26 -5.23 -26.86 -5.19
CA SER A 26 -4.22 -26.61 -4.15
C SER A 26 -3.49 -27.89 -3.70
N ALA A 27 -4.21 -29.00 -3.52
CA ALA A 27 -3.62 -30.29 -3.18
C ALA A 27 -2.63 -30.80 -4.25
N CYS A 28 -2.95 -30.65 -5.54
CA CYS A 28 -2.06 -31.05 -6.63
C CYS A 28 -0.84 -30.12 -6.73
N ILE A 29 -1.01 -28.81 -6.48
CA ILE A 29 0.10 -27.85 -6.45
C ILE A 29 1.06 -28.18 -5.30
N GLN A 30 0.53 -28.42 -4.10
CA GLN A 30 1.32 -28.75 -2.91
C GLN A 30 2.07 -30.07 -3.09
N GLU A 31 1.38 -31.12 -3.52
CA GLU A 31 1.97 -32.44 -3.79
C GLU A 31 3.08 -32.34 -4.85
N TYR A 32 2.84 -31.63 -5.95
CA TYR A 32 3.85 -31.45 -6.99
C TYR A 32 5.07 -30.67 -6.50
N ARG A 33 4.87 -29.61 -5.69
CA ARG A 33 5.98 -28.88 -5.05
C ARG A 33 6.77 -29.77 -4.09
N ARG A 34 6.11 -30.61 -3.30
CA ARG A 34 6.78 -31.58 -2.42
C ARG A 34 7.67 -32.52 -3.22
N ARG A 35 7.17 -33.09 -4.33
CA ARG A 35 7.94 -33.95 -5.24
C ARG A 35 9.16 -33.26 -5.87
N ILE A 36 9.10 -31.95 -6.10
CA ILE A 36 10.27 -31.19 -6.54
C ILE A 36 11.30 -31.10 -5.40
N GLN A 37 10.86 -30.78 -4.19
CA GLN A 37 11.73 -30.62 -3.02
C GLN A 37 12.38 -31.94 -2.57
N GLU A 38 11.77 -33.08 -2.88
CA GLU A 38 12.33 -34.42 -2.67
C GLU A 38 13.57 -34.70 -3.54
N VAL A 39 13.76 -33.97 -4.64
CA VAL A 39 14.95 -34.08 -5.49
C VAL A 39 16.00 -33.06 -5.03
N PRO A 40 17.17 -33.50 -4.52
CA PRO A 40 18.20 -32.59 -4.02
C PRO A 40 18.63 -31.56 -5.07
N GLY A 41 18.58 -30.28 -4.70
CA GLY A 41 18.97 -29.16 -5.58
C GLY A 41 17.94 -28.80 -6.66
N ALA A 42 16.87 -29.59 -6.84
CA ALA A 42 15.82 -29.23 -7.77
C ALA A 42 14.96 -28.11 -7.20
N ARG A 43 14.44 -27.26 -8.10
CA ARG A 43 13.62 -26.11 -7.71
C ARG A 43 12.49 -25.86 -8.71
N PRO A 44 11.36 -25.27 -8.28
CA PRO A 44 10.31 -24.89 -9.20
C PRO A 44 10.72 -23.64 -9.99
N CYS A 45 10.38 -23.60 -11.28
CA CYS A 45 10.53 -22.40 -12.09
C CYS A 45 9.67 -21.26 -11.53
N PRO A 46 10.20 -20.04 -11.34
CA PRO A 46 9.48 -18.93 -10.74
C PRO A 46 8.35 -18.38 -11.62
N VAL A 47 8.30 -18.77 -12.90
CA VAL A 47 7.27 -18.35 -13.86
C VAL A 47 6.18 -19.40 -13.98
N CYS A 48 6.51 -20.62 -14.44
CA CYS A 48 5.53 -21.66 -14.73
C CYS A 48 5.49 -22.79 -13.69
N GLY A 49 6.33 -22.79 -12.67
CA GLY A 49 6.34 -23.81 -11.62
C GLY A 49 6.87 -25.19 -12.03
N ARG A 50 7.25 -25.43 -13.29
CA ARG A 50 7.91 -26.67 -13.73
C ARG A 50 9.20 -26.92 -12.97
N ARG A 51 9.55 -28.18 -12.72
CA ARG A 51 10.81 -28.57 -12.10
C ARG A 51 12.00 -28.10 -12.96
N ILE A 52 12.98 -27.50 -12.29
CA ILE A 52 14.32 -27.22 -12.80
C ILE A 52 15.24 -28.17 -12.05
N ASP A 53 15.92 -29.05 -12.80
CA ASP A 53 16.89 -29.97 -12.23
C ASP A 53 18.22 -29.25 -11.93
N PRO A 54 19.04 -29.72 -10.97
CA PRO A 54 20.24 -29.03 -10.49
C PRO A 54 21.25 -28.71 -11.59
N ASP A 55 21.35 -29.60 -12.58
CA ASP A 55 22.32 -29.52 -13.67
C ASP A 55 21.88 -28.55 -14.78
N VAL A 56 20.64 -28.03 -14.72
CA VAL A 56 20.14 -27.05 -15.68
C VAL A 56 20.62 -25.65 -15.28
N PRO A 57 21.46 -24.99 -16.09
CA PRO A 57 21.94 -23.66 -15.77
C PRO A 57 20.82 -22.62 -15.91
N GLY A 58 20.84 -21.63 -15.01
CA GLY A 58 19.91 -20.50 -15.02
C GLY A 58 18.71 -20.65 -14.09
N GLU A 59 17.93 -19.57 -13.99
CA GLU A 59 16.87 -19.40 -12.98
C GLU A 59 15.46 -19.81 -13.43
N SER A 60 15.31 -20.31 -14.65
CA SER A 60 14.02 -20.73 -15.23
C SER A 60 14.11 -22.12 -15.87
N CYS A 61 12.97 -22.70 -16.26
CA CYS A 61 12.92 -24.04 -16.87
C CYS A 61 13.46 -24.14 -18.31
N GLY A 62 14.10 -23.09 -18.82
CA GLY A 62 14.64 -23.08 -20.19
C GLY A 62 13.60 -22.86 -21.30
N ASP A 63 12.33 -22.63 -20.96
CA ASP A 63 11.33 -22.16 -21.91
C ASP A 63 11.58 -20.68 -22.26
N VAL A 64 11.44 -20.30 -23.54
CA VAL A 64 11.67 -18.92 -24.02
C VAL A 64 10.82 -17.92 -23.25
N TYR A 65 9.53 -18.21 -23.08
CA TYR A 65 8.60 -17.32 -22.38
C TYR A 65 8.99 -17.17 -20.91
N CYS A 66 9.38 -18.27 -20.26
CA CYS A 66 9.81 -18.23 -18.85
C CYS A 66 11.10 -17.43 -18.65
N ARG A 67 12.04 -17.48 -19.61
CA ARG A 67 13.25 -16.64 -19.56
C ARG A 67 12.92 -15.16 -19.73
N GLU A 68 12.10 -14.82 -20.71
CA GLU A 68 11.71 -13.43 -21.01
C GLU A 68 10.92 -12.81 -19.86
N GLU A 69 9.97 -13.54 -19.28
CA GLU A 69 9.18 -13.04 -18.14
C GLU A 69 10.07 -12.87 -16.89
N LEU A 70 11.00 -13.78 -16.65
CA LEU A 70 11.95 -13.63 -15.54
C LEU A 70 12.89 -12.44 -15.76
N GLY A 71 13.45 -12.27 -16.95
CA GLY A 71 14.25 -11.10 -17.31
C GLY A 71 13.46 -9.81 -17.12
N SER A 72 12.21 -9.78 -17.57
CA SER A 72 11.31 -8.64 -17.38
C SER A 72 11.03 -8.33 -15.90
N ARG A 73 10.87 -9.36 -15.04
CA ARG A 73 10.72 -9.17 -13.59
C ARG A 73 11.97 -8.58 -12.96
N LEU A 74 13.15 -9.12 -13.30
CA LEU A 74 14.43 -8.64 -12.80
C LEU A 74 14.70 -7.19 -13.25
N ASP A 75 14.39 -6.86 -14.50
CA ASP A 75 14.48 -5.49 -15.02
C ASP A 75 13.54 -4.53 -14.29
N ARG A 76 12.30 -4.94 -13.98
CA ARG A 76 11.37 -4.15 -13.17
C ARG A 76 11.93 -3.90 -11.77
N MET A 77 12.40 -4.95 -11.10
CA MET A 77 13.00 -4.83 -9.77
C MET A 77 14.24 -3.92 -9.76
N ARG A 78 15.12 -4.04 -10.77
CA ARG A 78 16.30 -3.17 -10.92
C ARG A 78 15.90 -1.70 -11.09
N ARG A 79 14.93 -1.40 -11.97
CA ARG A 79 14.44 -0.03 -12.17
C ARG A 79 13.79 0.54 -10.91
N GLU A 80 13.03 -0.27 -10.17
CA GLU A 80 12.43 0.14 -8.89
C GLU A 80 13.51 0.43 -7.84
N GLN A 81 14.56 -0.39 -7.76
CA GLN A 81 15.70 -0.15 -6.88
C GLN A 81 16.45 1.13 -7.25
N GLU A 82 16.79 1.34 -8.52
CA GLU A 82 17.44 2.56 -9.00
C GLU A 82 16.61 3.81 -8.69
N ARG A 83 15.28 3.74 -8.85
CA ARG A 83 14.37 4.84 -8.48
C ARG A 83 14.40 5.12 -6.98
N ARG A 84 14.44 4.06 -6.16
CA ARG A 84 14.53 4.19 -4.69
C ARG A 84 15.84 4.83 -4.27
N GLU A 85 16.96 4.38 -4.82
CA GLU A 85 18.29 4.93 -4.54
C GLU A 85 18.37 6.42 -4.90
N LYS A 86 17.77 6.83 -6.03
CA LYS A 86 17.68 8.25 -6.41
C LYS A 86 16.89 9.09 -5.39
N LYS A 87 15.77 8.56 -4.89
CA LYS A 87 14.96 9.24 -3.87
C LYS A 87 15.69 9.34 -2.54
N ASP A 88 16.33 8.26 -2.11
CA ASP A 88 17.11 8.23 -0.87
C ASP A 88 18.32 9.19 -0.97
N ALA A 89 18.99 9.26 -2.13
CA ALA A 89 20.05 10.26 -2.38
C ALA A 89 19.54 11.71 -2.33
N THR A 90 18.36 11.97 -2.90
CA THR A 90 17.71 13.28 -2.83
C THR A 90 17.35 13.65 -1.38
N ALA A 91 16.87 12.68 -0.59
CA ALA A 91 16.58 12.91 0.83
C ALA A 91 17.84 13.26 1.63
N LEU A 92 18.97 12.62 1.34
CA LEU A 92 20.27 12.96 1.95
C LEU A 92 20.77 14.35 1.55
N GLN A 93 20.48 14.82 0.34
CA GLN A 93 20.79 16.20 -0.07
C GLN A 93 19.97 17.22 0.73
N VAL A 94 18.66 16.98 0.88
CA VAL A 94 17.78 17.81 1.73
C VAL A 94 18.26 17.80 3.18
N GLU A 95 18.68 16.64 3.71
CA GLU A 95 19.26 16.53 5.05
C GLU A 95 20.49 17.44 5.23
N ALA A 96 21.41 17.41 4.27
CA ALA A 96 22.63 18.22 4.30
C ALA A 96 22.32 19.72 4.23
N GLU A 97 21.31 20.13 3.47
CA GLU A 97 20.83 21.52 3.41
C GLU A 97 20.23 21.98 4.73
N LEU A 98 19.34 21.18 5.33
CA LEU A 98 18.71 21.49 6.62
C LEU A 98 19.72 21.51 7.79
N ARG A 99 20.79 20.70 7.72
CA ARG A 99 21.87 20.80 8.70
C ARG A 99 22.68 22.08 8.55
N ARG A 100 22.95 22.51 7.31
CA ARG A 100 23.69 23.76 7.04
C ARG A 100 22.93 25.01 7.47
N SER A 101 21.59 24.99 7.49
CA SER A 101 20.80 26.12 7.98
C SER A 101 20.89 26.32 9.50
N GLY A 102 21.37 25.32 10.24
CA GLY A 102 21.46 25.35 11.70
C GLY A 102 20.14 25.05 12.43
N GLU A 103 19.02 24.90 11.71
CA GLU A 103 17.70 24.63 12.31
C GLU A 103 17.65 23.28 13.06
N PHE A 104 18.54 22.35 12.71
CA PHE A 104 18.58 20.98 13.24
C PHE A 104 19.96 20.57 13.79
N ALA A 105 20.63 21.48 14.52
CA ALA A 105 21.96 21.24 15.09
C ALA A 105 22.05 20.00 16.02
N GLY A 106 20.93 19.57 16.63
CA GLY A 106 20.83 18.36 17.47
C GLY A 106 20.71 17.04 16.69
N GLY A 107 20.80 17.08 15.37
CA GLY A 107 20.59 15.91 14.50
C GLY A 107 19.15 15.81 14.00
N LEU A 108 18.96 15.03 12.95
CA LEU A 108 17.66 14.79 12.32
C LEU A 108 17.68 13.44 11.58
N VAL A 109 16.51 12.86 11.37
CA VAL A 109 16.30 11.66 10.55
C VAL A 109 15.53 12.06 9.31
N THR A 110 16.11 11.90 8.11
CA THR A 110 15.34 12.00 6.87
C THR A 110 14.79 10.65 6.43
N ALA A 111 13.63 10.67 5.78
CA ALA A 111 13.11 9.54 5.03
C ALA A 111 12.42 9.98 3.75
N ALA A 112 12.71 9.29 2.65
CA ALA A 112 11.93 9.39 1.43
C ALA A 112 10.58 8.70 1.63
N LEU A 113 9.49 9.45 1.49
CA LEU A 113 8.12 8.95 1.58
C LEU A 113 7.39 9.20 0.25
N PRO A 114 6.39 8.39 -0.08
CA PRO A 114 5.47 8.76 -1.14
C PRO A 114 4.70 10.02 -0.74
N ALA A 115 4.34 10.83 -1.71
CA ALA A 115 3.43 11.94 -1.58
C ALA A 115 2.32 11.81 -2.62
N HIS A 116 1.15 12.30 -2.26
CA HIS A 116 0.05 12.52 -3.17
C HIS A 116 -0.17 14.02 -3.32
N ASP A 117 -0.19 14.47 -4.56
CA ASP A 117 -0.29 15.89 -4.93
C ASP A 117 -1.33 16.12 -6.03
N ARG A 118 -2.47 15.43 -5.88
CA ARG A 118 -3.61 15.57 -6.79
C ARG A 118 -4.59 16.61 -6.23
N PRO A 119 -5.27 17.36 -7.11
CA PRO A 119 -6.21 18.39 -6.69
C PRO A 119 -7.45 17.77 -6.04
N LEU A 120 -8.22 18.61 -5.33
CA LEU A 120 -9.59 18.27 -4.97
C LEU A 120 -10.51 18.53 -6.16
N GLU A 121 -11.37 17.56 -6.45
CA GLU A 121 -12.35 17.63 -7.52
C GLU A 121 -13.72 17.23 -7.01
N ALA A 122 -14.76 17.83 -7.59
CA ALA A 122 -16.13 17.46 -7.32
C ALA A 122 -16.36 16.00 -7.69
N GLN A 123 -16.99 15.24 -6.79
CA GLN A 123 -17.28 13.84 -7.02
C GLN A 123 -18.31 13.65 -8.13
N HIS A 124 -17.97 12.84 -9.13
CA HIS A 124 -18.90 12.53 -10.22
C HIS A 124 -20.14 11.80 -9.68
N PRO A 125 -21.38 12.21 -10.03
CA PRO A 125 -22.60 11.61 -9.48
C PRO A 125 -22.70 10.09 -9.70
N SER A 126 -22.35 9.60 -10.90
CA SER A 126 -22.41 8.16 -11.20
C SER A 126 -21.48 7.33 -10.31
N ARG A 127 -20.33 7.89 -9.94
CA ARG A 127 -19.37 7.24 -9.04
C ARG A 127 -19.96 7.06 -7.65
N ARG A 128 -20.67 8.07 -7.15
CA ARG A 128 -21.37 8.01 -5.85
C ARG A 128 -22.48 6.97 -5.87
N THR A 129 -23.26 6.90 -6.96
CA THR A 129 -24.32 5.91 -7.13
C THR A 129 -23.76 4.48 -7.14
N LEU A 130 -22.76 4.21 -7.97
CA LEU A 130 -22.12 2.89 -8.05
C LEU A 130 -21.51 2.46 -6.70
N PHE A 131 -20.90 3.41 -5.98
CA PHE A 131 -20.39 3.14 -4.64
C PHE A 131 -21.51 2.84 -3.65
N ALA A 132 -22.63 3.56 -3.70
CA ALA A 132 -23.76 3.33 -2.81
C ALA A 132 -24.41 1.95 -3.02
N GLU A 133 -24.60 1.54 -4.28
CA GLU A 133 -25.11 0.20 -4.62
C GLU A 133 -24.18 -0.90 -4.09
N ARG A 134 -22.86 -0.75 -4.32
CA ARG A 134 -21.87 -1.69 -3.80
C ARG A 134 -21.88 -1.75 -2.28
N LEU A 135 -21.92 -0.59 -1.62
CA LEU A 135 -21.90 -0.52 -0.16
C LEU A 135 -23.16 -1.13 0.44
N ALA A 136 -24.32 -0.96 -0.20
CA ALA A 136 -25.56 -1.63 0.19
C ALA A 136 -25.39 -3.15 0.21
N GLY A 137 -24.84 -3.73 -0.87
CA GLY A 137 -24.54 -5.17 -0.92
C GLY A 137 -23.57 -5.62 0.19
N ILE A 138 -22.52 -4.85 0.48
CA ILE A 138 -21.58 -5.16 1.56
C ILE A 138 -22.27 -5.13 2.94
N VAL A 139 -23.19 -4.19 3.15
CA VAL A 139 -23.95 -4.06 4.40
C VAL A 139 -24.96 -5.20 4.55
N GLU A 140 -25.63 -5.59 3.47
CA GLU A 140 -26.54 -6.75 3.42
C GLU A 140 -25.78 -8.05 3.73
N ASP A 141 -24.64 -8.28 3.09
CA ASP A 141 -23.76 -9.44 3.35
C ASP A 141 -23.32 -9.49 4.82
N ALA A 142 -22.97 -8.33 5.40
CA ALA A 142 -22.58 -8.23 6.80
C ALA A 142 -23.73 -8.54 7.76
N ALA A 143 -24.95 -8.10 7.43
CA ALA A 143 -26.15 -8.31 8.24
C ALA A 143 -26.69 -9.75 8.13
N ALA A 144 -26.55 -10.40 6.97
CA ALA A 144 -26.99 -11.78 6.73
C ALA A 144 -26.17 -12.81 7.53
N ASP A 145 -24.92 -12.48 7.87
CA ASP A 145 -24.03 -13.29 8.67
C ASP A 145 -23.46 -12.44 9.83
N PRO A 146 -24.22 -12.21 10.91
CA PRO A 146 -23.78 -11.34 12.01
C PRO A 146 -22.63 -11.96 12.81
N GLU A 147 -22.51 -13.29 12.84
CA GLU A 147 -21.48 -14.01 13.61
C GLU A 147 -20.19 -14.30 12.84
N GLY A 148 -20.11 -13.90 11.57
CA GLY A 148 -18.90 -14.01 10.78
C GLY A 148 -17.72 -13.16 11.30
N PRO A 149 -16.56 -13.25 10.63
CA PRO A 149 -15.35 -12.57 11.06
C PRO A 149 -15.45 -11.04 10.96
N THR A 150 -15.07 -10.30 12.00
CA THR A 150 -15.15 -8.83 12.04
C THR A 150 -13.87 -8.11 11.61
N GLY A 151 -12.80 -8.85 11.27
CA GLY A 151 -11.47 -8.27 11.07
C GLY A 151 -10.89 -7.76 12.39
N ASP A 152 -10.07 -6.72 12.32
CA ASP A 152 -9.42 -6.14 13.49
C ASP A 152 -10.40 -5.49 14.48
N PRO A 153 -10.02 -5.34 15.76
CA PRO A 153 -10.75 -4.48 16.68
C PRO A 153 -10.85 -3.04 16.19
N THR A 154 -11.87 -2.33 16.66
CA THR A 154 -12.08 -0.90 16.36
C THR A 154 -10.85 -0.10 16.75
N SER A 155 -10.31 0.66 15.80
CA SER A 155 -9.14 1.52 16.05
C SER A 155 -9.57 2.80 16.78
N PRO A 156 -8.88 3.19 17.87
CA PRO A 156 -9.19 4.41 18.60
C PRO A 156 -8.82 5.66 17.79
N GLU A 157 -9.52 6.76 18.04
CA GLU A 157 -9.19 8.02 17.38
C GLU A 157 -7.92 8.67 17.93
N ALA A 158 -7.74 8.64 19.24
CA ALA A 158 -6.49 9.07 19.84
C ALA A 158 -5.33 8.12 19.46
N PRO A 159 -4.12 8.64 19.25
CA PRO A 159 -2.95 7.79 19.06
C PRO A 159 -2.68 6.91 20.29
N THR A 160 -2.35 5.63 20.07
CA THR A 160 -2.11 4.67 21.18
C THR A 160 -0.66 4.62 21.65
N GLY A 161 0.26 5.29 20.96
CA GLY A 161 1.67 5.34 21.33
C GLY A 161 2.54 5.99 20.24
N PRO A 162 3.87 6.11 20.48
CA PRO A 162 4.79 6.82 19.59
C PRO A 162 4.79 6.31 18.14
N ALA A 163 4.68 5.00 17.94
CA ALA A 163 4.63 4.41 16.61
C ALA A 163 3.36 4.80 15.83
N ASP A 164 2.20 4.92 16.50
CA ASP A 164 0.94 5.36 15.88
C ASP A 164 0.95 6.87 15.61
N VAL A 165 1.55 7.66 16.50
CA VAL A 165 1.80 9.10 16.26
C VAL A 165 2.63 9.30 15.00
N LEU A 166 3.75 8.57 14.87
CA LEU A 166 4.59 8.62 13.68
C LEU A 166 3.85 8.15 12.41
N ALA A 167 3.08 7.07 12.50
CA ALA A 167 2.29 6.57 11.38
C ALA A 167 1.25 7.60 10.89
N ARG A 168 0.56 8.27 11.82
CA ARG A 168 -0.40 9.34 11.53
C ARG A 168 0.29 10.54 10.88
N ALA A 169 1.42 10.98 11.43
CA ALA A 169 2.19 12.09 10.88
C ALA A 169 2.73 11.76 9.48
N ALA A 170 3.28 10.56 9.28
CA ALA A 170 3.75 10.12 7.96
C ALA A 170 2.60 10.03 6.95
N CYS A 171 1.43 9.53 7.34
CA CYS A 171 0.25 9.47 6.49
C CYS A 171 -0.26 10.87 6.09
N ALA A 172 -0.30 11.80 7.05
CA ALA A 172 -0.66 13.19 6.80
C ALA A 172 0.36 13.89 5.89
N SER A 173 1.66 13.65 6.09
CA SER A 173 2.74 14.14 5.22
C SER A 173 2.67 13.55 3.82
N CYS A 174 2.28 12.27 3.70
CA CYS A 174 2.05 11.60 2.44
C CYS A 174 0.77 12.08 1.73
N ARG A 175 -0.17 12.70 2.46
CA ARG A 175 -1.52 13.05 2.00
C ARG A 175 -2.25 11.85 1.36
N GLY A 176 -2.15 10.67 1.98
CA GLY A 176 -2.95 9.51 1.59
C GLY A 176 -2.63 8.91 0.21
N HIS A 177 -1.35 8.78 -0.17
CA HIS A 177 -0.94 8.13 -1.43
C HIS A 177 -1.54 6.73 -1.60
N CYS A 178 -1.66 5.95 -0.52
CA CYS A 178 -2.29 4.62 -0.55
C CYS A 178 -3.82 4.69 -0.78
N CYS A 179 -4.47 5.82 -0.50
CA CYS A 179 -5.92 5.99 -0.69
C CYS A 179 -6.33 5.86 -2.16
N ARG A 180 -5.41 6.07 -3.13
CA ARG A 180 -5.66 5.81 -4.56
C ARG A 180 -6.09 4.37 -4.83
N HIS A 181 -5.56 3.43 -4.07
CA HIS A 181 -5.87 2.01 -4.22
C HIS A 181 -7.23 1.66 -3.61
N GLY A 182 -7.82 2.56 -2.80
CA GLY A 182 -9.18 2.40 -2.28
C GLY A 182 -10.25 2.72 -3.33
N ALA A 183 -9.92 3.57 -4.31
CA ALA A 183 -10.75 3.93 -5.46
C ALA A 183 -12.27 3.90 -5.14
N ASP A 184 -13.03 3.07 -5.84
CA ASP A 184 -14.49 2.98 -5.75
C ASP A 184 -14.97 1.90 -4.76
N HIS A 185 -14.13 1.52 -3.82
CA HIS A 185 -14.45 0.48 -2.84
C HIS A 185 -14.04 0.81 -1.40
N ALA A 186 -13.21 1.84 -1.20
CA ALA A 186 -12.72 2.31 0.10
C ALA A 186 -12.13 1.21 1.00
N PHE A 187 -11.70 0.11 0.38
CA PHE A 187 -11.32 -1.16 1.05
C PHE A 187 -12.39 -1.73 2.02
N LEU A 188 -13.63 -1.27 1.94
CA LEU A 188 -14.71 -1.78 2.79
C LEU A 188 -15.05 -3.21 2.36
N ARG A 189 -15.30 -4.05 3.37
CA ARG A 189 -15.63 -5.48 3.22
C ARG A 189 -16.73 -5.84 4.24
N PRO A 190 -17.45 -6.96 4.05
CA PRO A 190 -18.48 -7.37 5.00
C PRO A 190 -17.97 -7.44 6.45
N ALA A 191 -16.74 -7.90 6.66
CA ALA A 191 -16.08 -7.90 7.97
C ALA A 191 -16.03 -6.50 8.64
N THR A 192 -15.71 -5.46 7.87
CA THR A 192 -15.68 -4.07 8.36
C THR A 192 -17.05 -3.58 8.79
N LEU A 193 -18.09 -3.88 8.00
CA LEU A 193 -19.46 -3.44 8.30
C LEU A 193 -20.08 -4.25 9.44
N ARG A 194 -19.74 -5.54 9.55
CA ARG A 194 -20.13 -6.38 10.67
C ARG A 194 -19.56 -5.86 11.98
N ARG A 195 -18.28 -5.47 12.00
CA ARG A 195 -17.67 -4.80 13.16
C ARG A 195 -18.45 -3.54 13.52
N TYR A 196 -18.74 -2.69 12.53
CA TYR A 196 -19.48 -1.46 12.76
C TYR A 196 -20.88 -1.71 13.36
N LEU A 197 -21.63 -2.69 12.83
CA LEU A 197 -22.95 -3.06 13.35
C LEU A 197 -22.88 -3.63 14.77
N LYS A 198 -21.85 -4.45 15.08
CA LYS A 198 -21.64 -4.97 16.44
C LYS A 198 -21.34 -3.85 17.45
N THR A 199 -20.67 -2.77 17.04
CA THR A 199 -20.38 -1.65 17.93
C THR A 199 -21.49 -0.60 17.99
N HIS A 200 -22.49 -0.69 17.11
CA HIS A 200 -23.66 0.20 17.05
C HIS A 200 -24.95 -0.63 16.94
N PRO A 201 -25.27 -1.47 17.96
CA PRO A 201 -26.42 -2.38 17.93
C PRO A 201 -27.77 -1.66 17.80
N GLU A 202 -27.82 -0.36 18.07
CA GLU A 202 -28.97 0.51 17.89
C GLU A 202 -29.24 0.90 16.41
N GLU A 203 -28.25 0.75 15.52
CA GLU A 203 -28.42 1.05 14.10
C GLU A 203 -28.86 -0.18 13.30
N THR A 204 -29.93 -0.01 12.51
CA THR A 204 -30.31 -0.97 11.46
C THR A 204 -29.27 -0.96 10.32
N PRO A 205 -29.20 -2.03 9.49
CA PRO A 205 -28.33 -2.05 8.30
C PRO A 205 -28.56 -0.84 7.37
N ALA A 206 -29.82 -0.43 7.17
CA ALA A 206 -30.14 0.76 6.38
C ALA A 206 -29.58 2.06 7.00
N GLN A 207 -29.65 2.20 8.33
CA GLN A 207 -29.05 3.34 9.03
C GLN A 207 -27.51 3.32 8.94
N ALA A 208 -26.89 2.15 9.07
CA ALA A 208 -25.45 1.98 8.89
C ALA A 208 -24.99 2.42 7.48
N LEU A 209 -25.70 1.96 6.43
CA LEU A 209 -25.46 2.42 5.05
C LEU A 209 -25.49 3.95 4.96
N GLN A 210 -26.54 4.58 5.50
CA GLN A 210 -26.67 6.03 5.49
C GLN A 210 -25.57 6.72 6.31
N SER A 211 -25.14 6.14 7.43
CA SER A 211 -24.01 6.64 8.23
C SER A 211 -22.72 6.68 7.40
N TYR A 212 -22.45 5.68 6.56
CA TYR A 212 -21.30 5.70 5.66
C TYR A 212 -21.49 6.66 4.48
N LEU A 213 -22.67 6.74 3.87
CA LEU A 213 -22.92 7.62 2.70
C LEU A 213 -22.83 9.11 3.05
N ARG A 214 -23.32 9.51 4.23
CA ARG A 214 -23.25 10.91 4.72
C ARG A 214 -21.82 11.42 4.89
N ARG A 215 -20.83 10.52 4.99
CA ARG A 215 -19.42 10.87 5.16
C ARG A 215 -18.68 11.05 3.83
N ILE A 216 -19.31 10.80 2.69
CA ILE A 216 -18.70 11.04 1.38
C ILE A 216 -18.70 12.56 1.13
N PRO A 217 -17.53 13.22 1.07
CA PRO A 217 -17.44 14.66 0.86
C PRO A 217 -17.96 15.06 -0.53
N ALA A 218 -18.30 16.33 -0.71
CA ALA A 218 -18.67 16.88 -2.02
C ALA A 218 -17.47 16.84 -2.98
N ASP A 219 -16.31 17.31 -2.50
CA ASP A 219 -15.04 17.24 -3.21
C ASP A 219 -14.14 16.19 -2.58
N ALA A 220 -13.44 15.44 -3.41
CA ALA A 220 -12.41 14.50 -2.96
C ALA A 220 -11.16 14.62 -3.79
N VAL A 221 -10.06 14.08 -3.29
CA VAL A 221 -8.80 14.09 -4.01
C VAL A 221 -8.92 13.25 -5.28
N ALA A 222 -8.54 13.85 -6.41
CA ALA A 222 -8.67 13.27 -7.74
C ALA A 222 -7.91 11.94 -7.84
N GLY A 223 -8.55 10.94 -8.44
CA GLY A 223 -7.98 9.59 -8.56
C GLY A 223 -7.81 8.85 -7.22
N SER A 224 -8.45 9.32 -6.14
CA SER A 224 -8.36 8.72 -4.81
C SER A 224 -9.67 8.07 -4.34
N CYS A 225 -9.63 7.43 -3.16
CA CYS A 225 -10.80 6.88 -2.48
C CYS A 225 -11.92 7.92 -2.31
N LEU A 226 -13.19 7.50 -2.40
CA LEU A 226 -14.34 8.41 -2.25
C LEU A 226 -14.34 9.21 -0.94
N TYR A 227 -13.80 8.65 0.15
CA TYR A 227 -13.72 9.30 1.46
C TYR A 227 -12.49 10.21 1.64
N HIS A 228 -11.66 10.39 0.61
CA HIS A 228 -10.46 11.19 0.72
C HIS A 228 -10.77 12.68 0.52
N GLY A 229 -11.12 13.36 1.60
CA GLY A 229 -11.39 14.80 1.61
C GLY A 229 -10.15 15.66 1.81
N ARG A 230 -10.36 16.98 1.91
CA ARG A 230 -9.30 18.00 2.05
C ARG A 230 -8.34 17.76 3.22
N GLN A 231 -8.86 17.29 4.35
CA GLN A 231 -8.09 17.07 5.58
C GLN A 231 -7.70 15.60 5.76
N GLY A 232 -7.82 14.78 4.71
CA GLY A 232 -7.62 13.34 4.76
C GLY A 232 -8.95 12.57 4.75
N CYS A 233 -8.93 11.36 5.30
CA CYS A 233 -10.10 10.49 5.27
C CYS A 233 -11.25 11.03 6.13
N THR A 234 -12.42 11.20 5.53
CA THR A 234 -13.64 11.70 6.18
C THR A 234 -14.36 10.64 7.02
N LEU A 235 -13.97 9.36 6.89
CA LEU A 235 -14.41 8.33 7.82
C LEU A 235 -13.64 8.44 9.15
N PRO A 236 -14.32 8.34 10.30
CA PRO A 236 -13.64 8.12 11.57
C PRO A 236 -12.97 6.74 11.57
N ARG A 237 -11.91 6.56 12.36
CA ARG A 237 -11.11 5.32 12.39
C ARG A 237 -11.92 4.08 12.71
N GLY A 238 -12.95 4.20 13.55
CA GLY A 238 -13.85 3.08 13.84
C GLY A 238 -14.66 2.59 12.63
N MET A 239 -14.85 3.43 11.62
CA MET A 239 -15.52 3.09 10.35
C MET A 239 -14.55 2.77 9.22
N ARG A 240 -13.25 2.99 9.41
CA ARG A 240 -12.24 2.69 8.40
C ARG A 240 -12.03 1.18 8.30
N SER A 241 -11.67 0.73 7.10
CA SER A 241 -11.17 -0.63 6.90
C SER A 241 -9.86 -0.87 7.64
N ASP A 242 -9.52 -2.13 7.86
CA ASP A 242 -8.28 -2.53 8.53
C ASP A 242 -7.05 -2.09 7.72
N VAL A 243 -7.16 -2.13 6.38
CA VAL A 243 -6.11 -1.63 5.47
C VAL A 243 -5.80 -0.16 5.72
N CYS A 244 -6.85 0.66 5.88
CA CYS A 244 -6.70 2.08 6.16
C CYS A 244 -6.14 2.34 7.57
N ASN A 245 -6.49 1.51 8.56
CA ASN A 245 -6.06 1.70 9.95
C ASN A 245 -4.63 1.19 10.22
N ARG A 246 -4.16 0.18 9.47
CA ARG A 246 -2.83 -0.43 9.63
C ARG A 246 -1.68 0.32 8.95
N TYR A 247 -1.97 1.27 8.06
CA TYR A 247 -0.95 2.01 7.31
C TYR A 247 0.08 1.12 6.62
N LEU A 248 -0.37 0.12 5.84
CA LEU A 248 0.48 -0.86 5.15
C LEU A 248 1.36 -0.22 4.06
N CYS A 249 2.41 0.49 4.48
CA CYS A 249 3.31 1.28 3.66
C CYS A 249 4.76 0.90 4.01
N GLU A 250 5.47 0.28 3.07
CA GLU A 250 6.85 -0.17 3.26
C GLU A 250 7.80 0.97 3.68
N ASP A 251 7.58 2.18 3.14
CA ASP A 251 8.39 3.35 3.50
C ASP A 251 8.13 3.82 4.94
N LEU A 252 6.90 3.69 5.43
CA LEU A 252 6.58 3.94 6.84
C LEU A 252 7.21 2.87 7.74
N GLU A 253 7.12 1.60 7.38
CA GLU A 253 7.75 0.52 8.16
C GLU A 253 9.27 0.72 8.27
N ARG A 254 9.91 1.12 7.17
CA ARG A 254 11.33 1.48 7.15
C ARG A 254 11.63 2.66 8.06
N LEU A 255 10.84 3.74 7.97
CA LEU A 255 10.98 4.90 8.84
C LEU A 255 10.82 4.53 10.33
N GLN A 256 9.81 3.73 10.68
CA GLN A 256 9.59 3.26 12.06
C GLN A 256 10.80 2.46 12.57
N LYS A 257 11.37 1.56 11.76
CA LYS A 257 12.59 0.81 12.10
C LYS A 257 13.79 1.75 12.30
N THR A 258 13.96 2.73 11.41
CA THR A 258 15.05 3.72 11.53
C THR A 258 14.91 4.55 12.80
N VAL A 259 13.71 5.01 13.14
CA VAL A 259 13.45 5.80 14.36
C VAL A 259 13.63 4.95 15.62
N ALA A 260 13.13 3.71 15.63
CA ALA A 260 13.28 2.80 16.77
C ALA A 260 14.73 2.41 17.08
N ALA A 261 15.61 2.44 16.06
CA ALA A 261 17.03 2.16 16.23
C ALA A 261 17.86 3.38 16.71
N ARG A 262 17.25 4.57 16.82
CA ARG A 262 17.92 5.79 17.28
C ARG A 262 17.62 6.03 18.75
N GLU A 263 18.65 6.43 19.50
CA GLU A 263 18.46 6.92 20.86
C GLU A 263 17.91 8.37 20.82
N GLY A 264 16.94 8.65 21.69
CA GLY A 264 16.24 9.94 21.74
C GLY A 264 15.07 10.06 20.76
N ALA A 265 14.45 11.24 20.72
CA ALA A 265 13.35 11.57 19.81
C ALA A 265 13.82 12.64 18.81
N PRO A 266 14.67 12.28 17.82
CA PRO A 266 15.17 13.25 16.87
C PRO A 266 14.03 13.80 16.01
N PRO A 267 14.14 15.07 15.55
CA PRO A 267 13.28 15.60 14.50
C PRO A 267 13.29 14.67 13.27
N ILE A 268 12.10 14.36 12.75
CA ILE A 268 11.94 13.50 11.57
C ILE A 268 11.50 14.36 10.40
N VAL A 269 12.26 14.34 9.31
CA VAL A 269 11.95 15.06 8.08
C VAL A 269 11.54 14.07 6.99
N ALA A 270 10.29 14.19 6.55
CA ALA A 270 9.77 13.46 5.41
C ALA A 270 10.06 14.22 4.11
N VAL A 271 10.67 13.53 3.15
CA VAL A 271 10.94 14.02 1.79
C VAL A 271 9.97 13.30 0.86
N GLY A 272 8.91 14.00 0.46
CA GLY A 272 7.74 13.47 -0.23
C GLY A 272 7.86 13.48 -1.75
N PHE A 273 7.70 12.31 -2.38
CA PHE A 273 7.79 12.13 -3.82
C PHE A 273 6.45 11.71 -4.44
N ASP A 274 5.99 12.46 -5.45
CA ASP A 274 4.97 11.95 -6.38
C ASP A 274 5.69 11.32 -7.58
N GLU A 275 5.51 10.01 -7.73
CA GLU A 275 6.36 9.18 -8.59
C GLU A 275 7.85 9.40 -8.27
N ASP A 276 8.62 10.05 -9.15
CA ASP A 276 10.05 10.34 -8.95
C ASP A 276 10.34 11.82 -8.68
N ARG A 277 9.30 12.66 -8.64
CA ARG A 277 9.43 14.10 -8.44
C ARG A 277 9.26 14.44 -6.96
N LEU A 278 10.25 15.15 -6.40
CA LEU A 278 10.11 15.77 -5.09
C LEU A 278 9.04 16.87 -5.15
N VAL A 279 8.00 16.73 -4.32
CA VAL A 279 6.86 17.66 -4.28
C VAL A 279 6.65 18.28 -2.91
N ARG A 280 7.23 17.72 -1.85
CA ARG A 280 7.04 18.22 -0.49
C ARG A 280 8.17 17.84 0.44
N VAL A 281 8.54 18.74 1.34
CA VAL A 281 9.39 18.43 2.50
C VAL A 281 8.61 18.81 3.75
N SER A 282 8.53 17.90 4.73
CA SER A 282 7.74 18.11 5.94
C SER A 282 8.47 17.65 7.19
N LEU A 283 8.33 18.39 8.28
CA LEU A 283 8.71 17.98 9.61
C LEU A 283 7.57 17.18 10.25
N LEU A 284 7.86 15.97 10.71
CA LEU A 284 6.95 15.11 11.46
C LEU A 284 7.24 15.27 12.95
N GLY A 285 6.22 15.63 13.72
CA GLY A 285 6.31 15.78 15.17
C GLY A 285 5.11 15.17 15.89
N ALA A 286 5.18 15.19 17.22
CA ALA A 286 4.08 14.73 18.08
C ALA A 286 2.80 15.57 17.87
N ASP A 287 2.97 16.86 17.59
CA ASP A 287 1.87 17.82 17.38
C ASP A 287 1.34 17.81 15.93
N GLY A 288 1.86 16.94 15.06
CA GLY A 288 1.41 16.78 13.69
C GLY A 288 2.50 17.01 12.65
N VAL A 289 2.09 17.53 11.49
CA VAL A 289 2.96 17.71 10.32
C VAL A 289 3.08 19.18 9.99
N ARG A 290 4.33 19.68 9.90
CA ARG A 290 4.62 21.03 9.40
C ARG A 290 5.30 20.93 8.04
N THR A 291 4.69 21.49 7.00
CA THR A 291 5.34 21.60 5.69
C THR A 291 6.47 22.62 5.76
N LEU A 292 7.69 22.21 5.37
CA LEU A 292 8.87 23.05 5.26
C LEU A 292 8.99 23.66 3.85
N SER A 293 8.62 22.88 2.82
CA SER A 293 8.65 23.31 1.43
C SER A 293 7.62 22.54 0.60
N GLU A 294 6.99 23.22 -0.37
CA GLU A 294 6.20 22.60 -1.46
C GLU A 294 6.94 22.79 -2.79
N GLY A 295 7.08 21.71 -3.56
CA GLY A 295 7.92 21.65 -4.75
C GLY A 295 9.36 21.17 -4.49
N PRO A 296 10.20 21.04 -5.54
CA PRO A 296 11.62 20.79 -5.36
C PRO A 296 12.25 21.96 -4.56
N PRO A 297 13.21 21.70 -3.67
CA PRO A 297 13.92 22.76 -2.97
C PRO A 297 14.50 23.70 -4.02
N SER A 298 14.25 25.00 -3.88
CA SER A 298 14.86 25.99 -4.74
C SER A 298 16.37 25.80 -4.65
N THR A 299 17.00 25.33 -5.73
CA THR A 299 18.46 25.39 -5.86
C THR A 299 18.82 26.86 -5.71
N GLY A 300 19.38 27.22 -4.55
CA GLY A 300 19.56 28.60 -4.15
C GLY A 300 20.26 29.39 -5.25
N THR A 301 19.49 30.21 -5.96
CA THR A 301 20.07 31.35 -6.66
C THR A 301 20.04 32.44 -5.60
N ALA A 302 21.21 32.83 -5.11
CA ALA A 302 21.31 33.95 -4.19
C ALA A 302 20.59 35.16 -4.80
N PRO A 303 19.79 35.91 -4.02
CA PRO A 303 19.21 37.14 -4.54
C PRO A 303 20.37 38.07 -4.93
N ALA A 304 20.35 38.55 -6.17
CA ALA A 304 21.19 39.67 -6.58
C ALA A 304 20.85 40.83 -5.64
N ALA A 305 21.84 41.24 -4.85
CA ALA A 305 21.71 42.41 -3.99
C ALA A 305 21.51 43.66 -4.85
N PRO A 306 20.70 44.63 -4.38
CA PRO A 306 20.47 45.89 -5.08
C PRO A 306 21.74 46.74 -5.22
#